data_AF-A0AAV8X6A3-F1
#
_entry.id   AF-A0AAV8X6A3-F1
#
_cell.length_a   1.000
_cell.length_b   1.000
_cell.length_c   1.000
_cell.angle_alpha   90.00
_cell.angle_beta   90.00
_cell.angle_gamma   90.00
#
_symmetry.space_group_name_H-M   'P 1'
#
loop_
_entity.id
_entity.type
_entity.pdbx_description
1 polymer ?
#
loop_
_entity_poly.entity_id
_entity_poly.type
_entity_poly.pdbx_seq_one_letter_code
_entity_poly.pdbx_strand_id
1 'polypeptide(L)'
;MKFFIVLLAVTSMVFANELSDCKCHVGYEAKKEESGAVKCYGIYIKAILPCNLPRRPRCVCSSTVTGIIHDDTGTWCGEFSKGREIRRWACENKEDWKEYSQNHLK
;
A
#
# COMPACT_ATOMS: atom_id res chain seq x y z
N MET A 1 31.81 15.14 40.01
CA MET A 1 30.60 15.90 39.59
C MET A 1 30.67 16.45 38.16
N LYS A 2 31.38 15.77 37.22
CA LYS A 2 31.52 16.19 35.81
C LYS A 2 31.10 15.10 34.80
N PHE A 3 30.79 13.89 35.25
CA PHE A 3 30.47 12.74 34.39
C PHE A 3 28.97 12.60 34.06
N PHE A 4 28.08 13.28 34.79
CA PHE A 4 26.63 13.13 34.60
C PHE A 4 26.06 13.92 33.42
N ILE A 5 26.78 14.93 32.91
CA ILE A 5 26.26 15.83 31.86
C ILE A 5 26.36 15.18 30.47
N VAL A 6 27.26 14.21 30.27
CA VAL A 6 27.46 13.56 28.98
C VAL A 6 26.34 12.56 28.65
N LEU A 7 25.69 11.96 29.66
CA LEU A 7 24.69 10.92 29.44
C LEU A 7 23.34 11.45 28.91
N LEU A 8 23.04 12.74 29.11
CA LEU A 8 21.76 13.36 28.74
C LEU A 8 21.72 13.86 27.28
N ALA A 9 22.86 13.94 26.60
CA ALA A 9 22.93 14.39 25.21
C ALA A 9 22.67 13.27 24.18
N VAL A 10 22.76 11.99 24.59
CA VAL A 10 22.66 10.85 23.66
C VAL A 10 21.20 10.40 23.46
N THR A 11 20.28 10.75 24.34
CA THR A 11 18.88 10.29 24.27
C THR A 11 17.97 11.13 23.35
N SER A 12 18.41 12.27 22.83
CA SER A 12 17.56 13.18 22.05
C SER A 12 17.54 12.91 20.55
N MET A 13 18.40 12.05 20.00
CA MET A 13 18.48 11.80 18.55
C MET A 13 17.53 10.72 18.02
N VAL A 14 16.80 10.00 18.88
CA VAL A 14 16.01 8.82 18.44
C VAL A 14 14.63 9.19 17.86
N PHE A 15 14.10 10.39 18.12
CA PHE A 15 12.69 10.71 17.83
C PHE A 15 12.44 11.47 16.50
N ALA A 16 13.47 11.78 15.71
CA ALA A 16 13.34 12.70 14.57
C ALA A 16 13.04 12.07 13.21
N ASN A 17 13.05 10.73 13.05
CA ASN A 17 12.99 10.09 11.72
C ASN A 17 11.72 9.30 11.38
N GLU A 18 10.74 9.20 12.28
CA GLU A 18 9.57 8.34 12.02
C GLU A 18 8.66 8.84 10.87
N LEU A 19 8.61 10.16 10.64
CA LEU A 19 7.75 10.72 9.59
C LEU A 19 8.37 10.58 8.19
N SER A 20 9.69 10.73 8.07
CA SER A 20 10.41 10.67 6.79
C SER A 20 10.44 9.26 6.20
N ASP A 21 10.37 8.24 7.06
CA ASP A 21 10.46 6.83 6.65
C ASP A 21 9.10 6.23 6.25
N CYS A 22 8.01 6.97 6.48
CA CYS A 22 6.66 6.56 6.11
C CYS A 22 6.37 6.88 4.63
N LYS A 23 6.35 5.86 3.77
CA LYS A 23 5.94 6.01 2.37
C LYS A 23 4.46 5.69 2.22
N CYS A 24 3.70 6.66 1.70
CA CYS A 24 2.28 6.53 1.43
C CYS A 24 1.99 6.35 -0.07
N HIS A 25 0.85 5.72 -0.38
CA HIS A 25 0.35 5.68 -1.75
C HIS A 25 -0.07 7.06 -2.24
N VAL A 26 -0.12 7.24 -3.57
CA VAL A 26 -0.65 8.46 -4.18
C VAL A 26 -2.08 8.73 -3.68
N GLY A 27 -2.35 9.97 -3.29
CA GLY A 27 -3.64 10.37 -2.71
C GLY A 27 -3.73 10.19 -1.18
N TYR A 28 -2.62 9.83 -0.52
CA TYR A 28 -2.50 9.75 0.93
C TYR A 28 -1.33 10.61 1.44
N GLU A 29 -1.43 11.04 2.69
CA GLU A 29 -0.43 11.84 3.40
C GLU A 29 -0.05 11.18 4.73
N ALA A 30 1.24 11.16 5.07
CA ALA A 30 1.73 10.64 6.35
C ALA A 30 1.39 11.61 7.48
N LYS A 31 0.74 11.13 8.54
CA LYS A 31 0.43 11.92 9.74
C LYS A 31 0.76 11.13 11.00
N LYS A 32 1.28 11.85 12.01
CA LYS A 32 1.55 11.31 13.35
C LYS A 32 0.30 11.46 14.21
N GLU A 33 -0.16 10.36 14.79
CA GLU A 33 -1.23 10.32 15.79
C GLU A 33 -0.69 10.73 17.17
N GLU A 34 -1.60 11.08 18.09
CA GLU A 34 -1.26 11.40 19.49
C GLU A 34 -0.53 10.23 20.21
N SER A 35 -0.80 9.00 19.77
CA SER A 35 -0.13 7.78 20.23
C SER A 35 1.35 7.70 19.83
N GLY A 36 1.80 8.58 18.93
CA GLY A 36 3.11 8.54 18.29
C GLY A 36 3.15 7.70 17.01
N ALA A 37 2.10 6.94 16.68
CA ALA A 37 2.06 6.16 15.45
C ALA A 37 1.98 7.05 14.21
N VAL A 38 2.74 6.72 13.15
CA VAL A 38 2.63 7.38 11.85
C VAL A 38 1.79 6.50 10.91
N LYS A 39 0.79 7.09 10.26
CA LYS A 39 -0.10 6.40 9.31
C LYS A 39 -0.37 7.26 8.08
N CYS A 40 -0.83 6.61 7.00
CA CYS A 40 -1.20 7.26 5.75
C CYS A 40 -2.69 7.58 5.72
N TYR A 41 -3.04 8.86 5.68
CA TYR A 41 -4.43 9.34 5.64
C TYR A 41 -4.82 9.76 4.24
N GLY A 42 -5.99 9.31 3.77
CA GLY A 42 -6.52 9.70 2.47
C GLY A 42 -6.80 11.19 2.41
N ILE A 43 -6.30 11.86 1.37
CA ILE A 43 -6.47 13.32 1.18
C ILE A 43 -7.93 13.65 0.84
N TYR A 44 -8.55 12.83 0.00
CA TYR A 44 -9.93 13.01 -0.48
C TYR A 44 -10.89 11.91 -0.02
N ILE A 45 -10.38 10.90 0.70
CA ILE A 45 -11.15 9.74 1.14
C ILE A 45 -10.95 9.49 2.64
N LYS A 46 -12.00 9.07 3.33
CA LYS A 46 -11.95 8.72 4.75
C LYS A 46 -11.37 7.32 4.95
N ALA A 47 -10.11 7.13 4.57
CA ALA A 47 -9.36 5.89 4.73
C ALA A 47 -8.03 6.15 5.42
N ILE A 48 -7.62 5.20 6.27
CA ILE A 48 -6.33 5.22 6.97
C ILE A 48 -5.63 3.91 6.64
N LEU A 49 -4.39 4.01 6.17
CA LEU A 49 -3.55 2.87 5.79
C LEU A 49 -2.26 2.87 6.62
N PRO A 50 -1.66 1.68 6.85
CA PRO A 50 -0.32 1.62 7.40
C PRO A 50 0.70 2.23 6.42
N CYS A 51 1.80 2.74 6.97
CA CYS A 51 2.96 3.17 6.17
C CYS A 51 3.57 2.00 5.41
N ASN A 52 4.24 2.28 4.28
CA ASN A 52 5.00 1.32 3.50
C ASN A 52 4.17 0.10 3.04
N LEU A 53 2.85 0.28 2.91
CA LEU A 53 1.97 -0.76 2.41
C LEU A 53 2.38 -1.13 0.97
N PRO A 54 2.62 -2.42 0.66
CA PRO A 54 3.00 -2.84 -0.67
C PRO A 54 1.92 -2.51 -1.69
N ARG A 55 2.31 -1.84 -2.78
CA ARG A 55 1.37 -1.47 -3.84
C ARG A 55 1.04 -2.70 -4.69
N ARG A 56 -0.20 -3.16 -4.62
CA ARG A 56 -0.71 -4.22 -5.49
C ARG A 56 -0.63 -3.77 -6.96
N PRO A 57 -0.15 -4.61 -7.89
CA PRO A 57 -0.16 -4.31 -9.32
C PRO A 57 -1.58 -4.02 -9.81
N ARG A 58 -1.73 -3.11 -10.77
CA ARG A 58 -3.00 -2.94 -11.49
C ARG A 58 -3.12 -4.05 -12.52
N CYS A 59 -4.31 -4.64 -12.65
CA CYS A 59 -4.56 -5.66 -13.65
C CYS A 59 -4.51 -5.03 -15.06
N VAL A 60 -3.73 -5.63 -15.96
CA VAL A 60 -3.66 -5.24 -17.38
C VAL A 60 -4.44 -6.25 -18.22
N CYS A 61 -5.24 -5.75 -19.16
CA CYS A 61 -6.06 -6.56 -20.06
C CYS A 61 -6.07 -5.92 -21.45
N SER A 62 -5.85 -6.69 -22.53
CA SER A 62 -5.60 -6.16 -23.89
C SER A 62 -6.81 -6.16 -24.82
N SER A 63 -7.96 -6.75 -24.45
CA SER A 63 -9.15 -6.76 -25.32
C SER A 63 -10.47 -7.04 -24.60
N THR A 64 -11.59 -6.54 -25.15
CA THR A 64 -13.01 -6.79 -24.77
C THR A 64 -13.40 -6.64 -23.29
N VAL A 65 -12.47 -6.19 -22.44
CA VAL A 65 -12.73 -6.03 -21.01
C VAL A 65 -13.71 -4.91 -20.79
N THR A 66 -14.79 -5.25 -20.11
CA THR A 66 -15.77 -4.29 -19.63
C THR A 66 -15.69 -4.14 -18.11
N GLY A 67 -14.86 -4.93 -17.41
CA GLY A 67 -14.65 -4.79 -15.97
C GLY A 67 -13.47 -5.59 -15.41
N ILE A 68 -12.98 -5.14 -14.25
CA ILE A 68 -12.02 -5.90 -13.43
C ILE A 68 -12.79 -6.55 -12.28
N ILE A 69 -12.59 -7.85 -12.10
CA ILE A 69 -13.23 -8.63 -11.05
C ILE A 69 -12.24 -8.83 -9.92
N HIS A 70 -12.68 -8.57 -8.69
CA HIS A 70 -11.94 -8.84 -7.46
C HIS A 70 -12.74 -9.80 -6.60
N ASP A 71 -12.17 -10.97 -6.33
CA ASP A 71 -12.73 -11.96 -5.42
C ASP A 71 -11.65 -12.55 -4.51
N ASP A 72 -12.03 -13.55 -3.71
CA ASP A 72 -11.15 -14.28 -2.80
C ASP A 72 -10.03 -15.05 -3.54
N THR A 73 -10.28 -15.46 -4.79
CA THR A 73 -9.30 -16.16 -5.61
C THR A 73 -8.31 -15.23 -6.31
N GLY A 74 -8.62 -13.93 -6.47
CA GLY A 74 -7.68 -12.95 -6.97
C GLY A 74 -8.29 -11.78 -7.73
N THR A 75 -7.52 -11.27 -8.69
CA THR A 75 -7.94 -10.19 -9.59
C THR A 75 -7.95 -10.71 -11.02
N TRP A 76 -9.01 -10.41 -11.76
CA TRP A 76 -9.26 -10.98 -13.08
C TRP A 76 -9.75 -9.93 -14.07
N CYS A 77 -9.45 -10.17 -15.35
CA CYS A 77 -10.10 -9.49 -16.47
C CYS A 77 -11.48 -10.12 -16.70
N GLY A 78 -12.51 -9.29 -16.86
CA GLY A 78 -13.89 -9.73 -17.06
C GLY A 78 -14.55 -9.08 -18.27
N GLU A 79 -15.30 -9.88 -19.01
CA GLU A 79 -16.21 -9.44 -20.06
C GLU A 79 -17.65 -9.61 -19.57
N PHE A 80 -18.43 -8.55 -19.65
CA PHE A 80 -19.82 -8.49 -19.19
C PHE A 80 -20.75 -8.07 -20.33
N SER A 81 -21.90 -8.73 -20.42
CA SER A 81 -22.97 -8.34 -21.33
C SER A 81 -24.31 -8.38 -20.60
N LYS A 82 -25.08 -7.29 -20.71
CA LYS A 82 -26.38 -7.12 -20.02
C LYS A 82 -26.29 -7.38 -18.50
N GLY A 83 -25.19 -6.93 -17.89
CA GLY A 83 -24.95 -7.07 -16.44
C GLY A 83 -24.54 -8.47 -15.98
N ARG A 84 -24.32 -9.43 -16.90
CA ARG A 84 -23.85 -10.78 -16.57
C ARG A 84 -22.43 -10.98 -17.06
N GLU A 85 -21.63 -11.68 -16.25
CA GLU A 85 -20.30 -12.13 -16.63
C GLU A 85 -20.42 -13.17 -17.75
N ILE A 86 -19.78 -12.88 -18.88
CA ILE A 86 -19.69 -13.78 -20.05
C ILE A 86 -18.40 -14.57 -20.00
N ARG A 87 -17.30 -13.90 -19.62
CA ARG A 87 -15.97 -14.50 -19.57
C ARG A 87 -15.13 -13.85 -18.48
N ARG A 88 -14.27 -14.66 -17.88
CA ARG A 88 -13.21 -14.24 -16.96
C ARG A 88 -11.89 -14.90 -17.32
N TRP A 89 -10.80 -14.14 -17.22
CA TRP A 89 -9.44 -14.66 -17.43
C TRP A 89 -8.43 -13.91 -16.58
N ALA A 90 -7.24 -14.50 -16.41
CA ALA A 90 -6.19 -13.92 -15.60
C ALA A 90 -5.68 -12.59 -16.18
N CYS A 91 -5.23 -11.70 -15.31
CA CYS A 91 -4.50 -10.50 -15.71
C CYS A 91 -3.31 -10.84 -16.61
N GLU A 92 -3.08 -10.02 -17.63
CA GLU A 92 -2.07 -10.29 -18.65
C GLU A 92 -0.66 -9.90 -18.20
N ASN A 93 -0.55 -9.00 -17.22
CA ASN A 93 0.72 -8.63 -16.58
C ASN A 93 1.17 -9.65 -15.53
N LYS A 94 1.32 -10.91 -15.94
CA LYS A 94 1.63 -12.04 -15.04
C LYS A 94 2.92 -11.87 -14.29
N GLU A 95 3.92 -11.23 -14.91
CA GLU A 95 5.23 -10.99 -14.34
C GLU A 95 5.16 -10.07 -13.13
N ASP A 96 4.41 -8.96 -13.21
CA ASP A 96 4.20 -8.03 -12.09
C ASP A 96 3.54 -8.73 -10.89
N TRP A 97 2.54 -9.57 -11.18
CA TRP A 97 1.82 -10.33 -10.16
C TRP A 97 2.71 -11.38 -9.49
N LYS A 98 3.56 -12.04 -10.27
CA LYS A 98 4.54 -13.00 -9.76
C LYS A 98 5.54 -12.30 -8.85
N GLU A 99 6.09 -11.17 -9.27
CA GLU A 99 7.03 -10.38 -8.46
C GLU A 99 6.38 -9.92 -7.15
N TYR A 100 5.16 -9.38 -7.22
CA TYR A 100 4.44 -8.95 -6.02
C TYR A 100 4.19 -10.11 -5.04
N SER A 101 3.75 -11.26 -5.54
CA SER A 101 3.50 -12.44 -4.72
C SER A 101 4.78 -12.93 -4.03
N GLN A 102 5.91 -12.98 -4.74
CA GLN A 102 7.18 -13.43 -4.19
C GLN A 102 7.74 -12.50 -3.11
N ASN A 103 7.48 -11.20 -3.20
CA ASN A 103 8.05 -10.19 -2.30
C ASN A 103 7.14 -9.85 -1.10
N HIS A 104 5.83 -10.12 -1.17
CA HIS A 104 4.88 -9.59 -0.19
C HIS A 104 3.83 -10.57 0.35
N LEU A 105 3.67 -11.76 -0.24
CA LEU A 105 2.61 -12.72 0.13
C LEU A 105 3.14 -14.07 0.65
N LYS A 106 4.39 -14.11 1.14
CA LYS A 106 5.00 -15.32 1.72
C LYS A 106 4.42 -15.67 3.09
#